data_AF-A0A940D479-F1
#
_entry.id   AF-A0A940D479-F1
#
_cell.length_a   1.000
_cell.length_b   1.000
_cell.length_c   1.000
_cell.angle_alpha   90.00
_cell.angle_beta   90.00
_cell.angle_gamma   90.00
#
_symmetry.space_group_name_H-M   'P 1'
#
loop_
_entity.id
_entity.type
_entity.pdbx_description
1 polymer ?
#
loop_
_entity_poly.entity_id
_entity_poly.type
_entity_poly.pdbx_seq_one_letter_code
_entity_poly.pdbx_strand_id
1 'polypeptide(L)'
;MILLHVCCAPDEIIALENFSIEERKKIIGFFFNPNIFPYMEYVKRLNAFYEVSKGYSVTAFEGEYERDFSTKLLSKFAAEPEGGKRCYYCIKYRLAITAKEARRRGYDAFSTTLLSSPKKNLELIHRAGREVERATGIRYIPFDFRKGIDHKKLKEVMKDIYKQDYCGCIFGLKEQVIKKQERDERDRTLFRKLFAQHEHLWQFRGQKLKLSAVKVRSKEELKKLLEILKPSSLVVESEHVKTFALTGKWLKCGKYNCRIERR
;
A
#
# COMPACT_ATOMS: atom_id res chain seq x y z
N MET A 1 13.94 -26.85 -0.74
CA MET A 1 13.12 -25.80 -1.36
C MET A 1 12.25 -25.13 -0.30
N ILE A 2 12.07 -23.81 -0.40
CA ILE A 2 11.28 -23.00 0.53
C ILE A 2 10.11 -22.37 -0.23
N LEU A 3 8.88 -22.57 0.26
CA LEU A 3 7.71 -21.89 -0.27
C LEU A 3 7.57 -20.51 0.39
N LEU A 4 7.77 -19.46 -0.39
CA LEU A 4 7.69 -18.07 0.07
C LEU A 4 6.33 -17.50 -0.26
N HIS A 5 5.54 -17.22 0.78
CA HIS A 5 4.23 -16.60 0.62
C HIS A 5 4.32 -15.10 0.32
N VAL A 6 3.56 -14.68 -0.69
CA VAL A 6 3.50 -13.33 -1.24
C VAL A 6 2.06 -12.83 -1.38
N CYS A 7 1.84 -11.53 -1.18
CA CYS A 7 0.54 -10.89 -1.52
C CYS A 7 0.64 -9.52 -2.18
N CYS A 8 1.86 -9.01 -2.38
CA CYS A 8 2.11 -7.74 -3.05
C CYS A 8 3.58 -7.69 -3.48
N ALA A 9 3.81 -7.13 -4.66
CA ALA A 9 5.12 -7.00 -5.28
C ALA A 9 6.15 -6.21 -4.43
N PRO A 10 5.80 -5.11 -3.72
CA PRO A 10 6.81 -4.37 -2.96
C PRO A 10 7.47 -5.19 -1.83
N ASP A 11 6.69 -5.97 -1.09
CA ASP A 11 7.21 -6.81 0.00
C ASP A 11 8.04 -7.99 -0.55
N GLU A 12 7.70 -8.48 -1.75
CA GLU A 12 8.44 -9.50 -2.49
C GLU A 12 9.81 -9.00 -2.94
N ILE A 13 9.87 -7.83 -3.56
CA ILE A 13 11.14 -7.21 -3.98
C ILE A 13 12.08 -7.10 -2.79
N ILE A 14 11.61 -6.54 -1.67
CA ILE A 14 12.44 -6.42 -0.46
C ILE A 14 12.95 -7.79 0.00
N ALA A 15 12.12 -8.83 -0.03
CA ALA A 15 12.54 -10.17 0.35
C ALA A 15 13.58 -10.76 -0.63
N LEU A 16 13.36 -10.63 -1.94
CA LEU A 16 14.22 -11.21 -2.97
C LEU A 16 15.56 -10.48 -3.12
N GLU A 17 15.64 -9.21 -2.73
CA GLU A 17 16.89 -8.46 -2.62
C GLU A 17 17.82 -8.98 -1.52
N ASN A 18 17.29 -9.73 -0.54
CA ASN A 18 18.09 -10.36 0.51
C ASN A 18 18.70 -11.71 0.09
N PHE A 19 18.38 -12.20 -1.11
CA PHE A 19 18.89 -13.47 -1.60
C PHE A 19 19.81 -13.27 -2.80
N SER A 20 20.95 -13.96 -2.80
CA SER A 20 21.77 -14.15 -3.99
C SER A 20 21.01 -14.90 -5.09
N ILE A 21 21.53 -14.86 -6.31
CA ILE A 21 20.94 -15.59 -7.45
C ILE A 21 20.84 -17.10 -7.15
N GLU A 22 21.85 -17.68 -6.51
CA GLU A 22 21.86 -19.11 -6.16
C GLU A 22 20.88 -19.44 -5.02
N GLU A 23 20.71 -18.57 -4.04
CA GLU A 23 19.70 -18.75 -2.99
C GLU A 23 18.28 -18.66 -3.54
N ARG A 24 18.03 -17.75 -4.51
CA ARG A 24 16.72 -17.62 -5.17
C ARG A 24 16.28 -18.89 -5.88
N LYS A 25 17.20 -19.72 -6.39
CA LYS A 25 16.86 -21.03 -6.98
C LYS A 25 16.23 -22.00 -5.97
N LYS A 26 16.40 -21.76 -4.66
CA LYS A 26 15.78 -22.56 -3.59
C LYS A 26 14.42 -22.01 -3.12
N ILE A 27 14.00 -20.86 -3.65
CA ILE A 27 12.75 -20.17 -3.29
C ILE A 27 11.71 -20.42 -4.37
N ILE A 28 10.49 -20.75 -3.96
CA ILE A 28 9.30 -20.78 -4.82
C ILE A 28 8.32 -19.71 -4.34
N GLY A 29 7.95 -18.78 -5.21
CA GLY A 29 6.95 -17.75 -4.92
C GLY A 29 5.53 -18.32 -4.91
N PHE A 30 4.76 -18.01 -3.87
CA PHE A 30 3.36 -18.40 -3.76
C PHE A 30 2.49 -17.19 -3.48
N PHE A 31 1.74 -16.75 -4.48
CA PHE A 31 0.80 -15.64 -4.31
C PHE A 31 -0.50 -16.14 -3.68
N PHE A 32 -0.77 -15.71 -2.45
CA PHE A 32 -1.97 -16.10 -1.75
C PHE A 32 -2.45 -15.04 -0.78
N ASN A 33 -3.59 -14.43 -1.10
CA ASN A 33 -4.35 -13.60 -0.17
C ASN A 33 -5.80 -13.46 -0.64
N PRO A 34 -6.69 -14.39 -0.25
CA PRO A 34 -8.09 -14.36 -0.69
C PRO A 34 -8.88 -13.17 -0.11
N ASN A 35 -8.30 -12.46 0.87
CA ASN A 35 -8.92 -11.27 1.45
C ASN A 35 -8.73 -10.00 0.62
N ILE A 36 -7.97 -10.03 -0.48
CA ILE A 36 -7.82 -8.84 -1.32
C ILE A 36 -9.18 -8.50 -1.96
N PHE A 37 -9.65 -7.28 -1.74
CA PHE A 37 -10.91 -6.75 -2.18
C PHE A 37 -10.72 -5.29 -2.59
N PRO A 38 -11.23 -4.83 -3.74
CA PRO A 38 -12.06 -5.58 -4.69
C PRO A 38 -11.23 -6.55 -5.55
N TYR A 39 -11.89 -7.36 -6.38
CA TYR A 39 -11.19 -8.31 -7.26
C TYR A 39 -10.21 -7.61 -8.22
N MET A 40 -10.52 -6.40 -8.68
CA MET A 40 -9.59 -5.61 -9.49
C MET A 40 -8.26 -5.29 -8.77
N GLU A 41 -8.28 -5.16 -7.44
CA GLU A 41 -7.04 -5.01 -6.67
C GLU A 41 -6.25 -6.33 -6.66
N TYR A 42 -6.95 -7.46 -6.55
CA TYR A 42 -6.33 -8.78 -6.58
C TYR A 42 -5.57 -8.99 -7.89
N VAL A 43 -6.22 -8.73 -9.03
CA VAL A 43 -5.62 -8.84 -10.36
C VAL A 43 -4.37 -7.95 -10.50
N LYS A 44 -4.43 -6.69 -10.05
CA LYS A 44 -3.26 -5.79 -10.07
C LYS A 44 -2.08 -6.34 -9.28
N ARG A 45 -2.33 -6.87 -8.08
CA ARG A 45 -1.28 -7.44 -7.23
C ARG A 45 -0.72 -8.74 -7.79
N LEU A 46 -1.57 -9.58 -8.38
CA LEU A 46 -1.17 -10.83 -9.02
C LEU A 46 -0.28 -10.57 -10.24
N ASN A 47 -0.66 -9.63 -11.10
CA ASN A 47 0.14 -9.27 -12.27
C ASN A 47 1.51 -8.74 -11.86
N ALA A 48 1.55 -7.84 -10.86
CA ALA A 48 2.80 -7.31 -10.33
C ALA A 48 3.67 -8.38 -9.65
N PHE A 49 3.04 -9.36 -8.97
CA PHE A 49 3.75 -10.52 -8.42
C PHE A 49 4.45 -11.32 -9.51
N TYR A 50 3.74 -11.67 -10.59
CA TYR A 50 4.36 -12.41 -11.69
C TYR A 50 5.45 -11.61 -12.41
N GLU A 51 5.27 -10.30 -12.57
CA GLU A 51 6.29 -9.41 -13.11
C GLU A 51 7.57 -9.44 -12.28
N VAL A 52 7.45 -9.30 -10.95
CA VAL A 52 8.60 -9.37 -10.03
C VAL A 52 9.23 -10.76 -10.02
N SER A 53 8.44 -11.81 -9.82
CA SER A 53 8.94 -13.20 -9.81
C SER A 53 9.72 -13.52 -11.09
N LYS A 54 9.23 -13.09 -12.26
CA LYS A 54 9.95 -13.24 -13.53
C LYS A 54 11.24 -12.44 -13.56
N GLY A 55 11.22 -11.17 -13.15
CA GLY A 55 12.41 -10.31 -13.13
C GLY A 55 13.52 -10.80 -12.20
N TYR A 56 13.16 -11.53 -11.13
CA TYR A 56 14.10 -12.12 -10.18
C TYR A 56 14.45 -13.59 -10.45
N SER A 57 13.95 -14.16 -11.56
CA SER A 57 14.14 -15.57 -11.92
C SER A 57 13.66 -16.55 -10.84
N VAL A 58 12.52 -16.27 -10.22
CA VAL A 58 11.88 -17.10 -9.20
C VAL A 58 10.69 -17.83 -9.81
N THR A 59 10.66 -19.16 -9.66
CA THR A 59 9.48 -19.96 -10.01
C THR A 59 8.32 -19.57 -9.09
N ALA A 60 7.16 -19.30 -9.68
CA ALA A 60 6.04 -18.71 -8.97
C ALA A 60 4.69 -19.27 -9.42
N PHE A 61 3.75 -19.38 -8.48
CA PHE A 61 2.37 -19.78 -8.77
C PHE A 61 1.36 -19.10 -7.84
N GLU A 62 0.12 -19.07 -8.29
CA GLU A 62 -1.04 -18.51 -7.58
C GLU A 62 -1.78 -19.60 -6.80
N GLY A 63 -2.32 -19.24 -5.63
CA GLY A 63 -3.27 -20.06 -4.88
C GLY A 63 -4.72 -19.64 -5.10
N GLU A 64 -5.66 -20.49 -4.68
CA GLU A 64 -7.10 -20.25 -4.89
C GLU A 64 -7.60 -18.94 -4.28
N TYR A 65 -8.36 -18.17 -5.08
CA TYR A 65 -8.99 -16.93 -4.65
C TYR A 65 -10.40 -17.19 -4.07
N GLU A 66 -10.48 -17.89 -2.94
CA GLU A 66 -11.75 -18.16 -2.26
C GLU A 66 -12.09 -17.11 -1.19
N ARG A 67 -12.93 -16.14 -1.57
CA ARG A 67 -13.31 -15.00 -0.73
C ARG A 67 -14.26 -15.34 0.41
N ASP A 68 -15.20 -16.24 0.20
CA ASP A 68 -16.32 -16.42 1.13
C ASP A 68 -15.86 -17.03 2.45
N PHE A 69 -15.01 -18.06 2.37
CA PHE A 69 -14.42 -18.68 3.55
C PHE A 69 -13.62 -17.67 4.38
N SER A 70 -12.76 -16.89 3.72
CA SER A 70 -11.87 -15.93 4.38
C SER A 70 -12.65 -14.74 4.97
N THR A 71 -13.67 -14.25 4.26
CA THR A 71 -14.54 -13.17 4.73
C THR A 71 -15.39 -13.62 5.92
N LYS A 72 -15.96 -14.84 5.87
CA LYS A 72 -16.75 -15.39 6.98
C LYS A 72 -15.91 -15.54 8.25
N LEU A 73 -14.69 -16.05 8.14
CA LEU A 73 -13.76 -16.14 9.26
C LEU A 73 -13.45 -14.77 9.88
N LEU A 74 -13.14 -13.77 9.03
CA LEU A 74 -12.70 -12.45 9.50
C LEU A 74 -13.84 -11.52 9.94
N SER A 75 -15.08 -11.77 9.49
CA SER A 75 -16.25 -10.98 9.88
C SER A 75 -16.50 -10.97 11.39
N LYS A 76 -16.15 -12.06 12.09
CA LYS A 76 -16.21 -12.17 13.56
C LYS A 76 -15.29 -11.17 14.27
N PHE A 77 -14.31 -10.62 13.55
CA PHE A 77 -13.35 -9.65 14.03
C PHE A 77 -13.47 -8.31 13.29
N ALA A 78 -14.63 -8.01 12.70
CA ALA A 78 -14.83 -6.80 11.90
C ALA A 78 -14.52 -5.51 12.66
N ALA A 79 -14.88 -5.46 13.95
CA ALA A 79 -14.66 -4.31 14.84
C ALA A 79 -13.21 -4.17 15.34
N GLU A 80 -12.36 -5.17 15.14
CA GLU A 80 -10.95 -5.09 15.56
C GLU A 80 -10.19 -4.11 14.67
N PRO A 81 -9.30 -3.29 15.26
CA PRO A 81 -8.50 -2.32 14.49
C PRO A 81 -7.50 -3.03 13.57
N GLU A 82 -7.01 -2.32 12.56
CA GLU A 82 -5.86 -2.79 11.77
C GLU A 82 -4.65 -3.07 12.70
N GLY A 83 -4.05 -4.25 12.54
CA GLY A 83 -2.95 -4.72 13.40
C GLY A 83 -3.42 -5.57 14.60
N GLY A 84 -4.71 -5.56 14.91
CA GLY A 84 -5.32 -6.36 15.98
C GLY A 84 -5.61 -7.81 15.59
N LYS A 85 -6.57 -8.44 16.30
CA LYS A 85 -6.87 -9.88 16.14
C LYS A 85 -7.27 -10.26 14.72
N ARG A 86 -8.01 -9.39 14.03
CA ARG A 86 -8.37 -9.59 12.61
C ARG A 86 -7.15 -9.83 11.73
N CYS A 87 -6.12 -8.99 11.86
CA CYS A 87 -4.89 -9.14 11.09
C CYS A 87 -4.14 -10.41 11.46
N TYR A 88 -4.09 -10.77 12.74
CA TYR A 88 -3.50 -12.03 13.20
C TYR A 88 -4.16 -13.26 12.58
N TYR A 89 -5.49 -13.38 12.65
CA TYR A 89 -6.19 -14.53 12.05
C TYR A 89 -6.07 -14.55 10.53
N CYS A 90 -6.07 -13.39 9.86
CA CYS A 90 -5.80 -13.29 8.43
C CYS A 90 -4.41 -13.82 8.07
N ILE A 91 -3.37 -13.40 8.80
CA ILE A 91 -1.98 -13.82 8.58
C ILE A 91 -1.84 -15.31 8.86
N LYS A 92 -2.36 -15.78 10.00
CA LYS A 92 -2.32 -17.19 10.38
C LYS A 92 -3.00 -18.08 9.34
N TYR A 93 -4.16 -17.68 8.83
CA TYR A 93 -4.84 -18.41 7.76
C TYR A 93 -3.98 -18.51 6.50
N ARG A 94 -3.41 -17.39 6.04
CA ARG A 94 -2.54 -17.36 4.86
C ARG A 94 -1.32 -18.25 5.03
N LEU A 95 -0.65 -18.18 6.18
CA LEU A 95 0.49 -19.05 6.48
C LEU A 95 0.10 -20.52 6.59
N ALA A 96 -1.07 -20.85 7.13
CA ALA A 96 -1.56 -22.22 7.21
C ALA A 96 -1.78 -22.83 5.83
N ILE A 97 -2.36 -22.07 4.88
CA ILE A 97 -2.53 -22.52 3.50
C ILE A 97 -1.17 -22.68 2.81
N THR A 98 -0.24 -21.72 2.98
CA THR A 98 1.12 -21.85 2.46
C THR A 98 1.82 -23.11 2.98
N ALA A 99 1.72 -23.40 4.29
CA ALA A 99 2.36 -24.58 4.87
C ALA A 99 1.71 -25.89 4.36
N LYS A 100 0.39 -25.92 4.18
CA LYS A 100 -0.30 -27.05 3.55
C LYS A 100 0.14 -27.26 2.11
N GLU A 101 0.28 -26.17 1.35
CA GLU A 101 0.72 -26.23 -0.05
C GLU A 101 2.19 -26.66 -0.15
N ALA A 102 3.04 -26.21 0.77
CA ALA A 102 4.42 -26.65 0.88
C ALA A 102 4.49 -28.17 1.11
N ARG A 103 3.69 -28.71 2.05
CA ARG A 103 3.60 -30.16 2.27
C ARG A 103 3.13 -30.88 1.01
N ARG A 104 2.06 -30.41 0.38
CA ARG A 104 1.45 -31.05 -0.80
C ARG A 104 2.43 -31.18 -1.97
N ARG A 105 3.33 -30.20 -2.13
CA ARG A 105 4.35 -30.18 -3.19
C ARG A 105 5.72 -30.72 -2.77
N GLY A 106 5.87 -31.21 -1.55
CA GLY A 106 7.14 -31.76 -1.04
C GLY A 106 8.23 -30.71 -0.80
N TYR A 107 7.86 -29.47 -0.42
CA TYR A 107 8.82 -28.45 -0.02
C TYR A 107 9.16 -28.57 1.48
N ASP A 108 10.43 -28.31 1.82
CA ASP A 108 10.97 -28.54 3.18
C ASP A 108 10.48 -27.52 4.21
N ALA A 109 10.16 -26.32 3.75
CA ALA A 109 9.86 -25.20 4.62
C ALA A 109 8.96 -24.16 3.95
N PHE A 110 8.38 -23.28 4.78
CA PHE A 110 7.66 -22.11 4.32
C PHE A 110 8.14 -20.84 5.02
N SER A 111 7.94 -19.70 4.37
CA SER A 111 8.14 -18.37 4.95
C SER A 111 7.19 -17.35 4.32
N THR A 112 7.35 -16.07 4.65
CA THR A 112 6.51 -15.00 4.10
C THR A 112 7.24 -13.68 3.90
N THR A 113 6.93 -13.02 2.80
CA THR A 113 7.32 -11.63 2.50
C THR A 113 6.71 -10.61 3.46
N LEU A 114 5.70 -10.97 4.27
CA LEU A 114 5.15 -10.07 5.29
C LEU A 114 6.21 -9.61 6.31
N LEU A 115 7.30 -10.36 6.45
CA LEU A 115 8.46 -10.01 7.27
C LEU A 115 9.19 -8.77 6.73
N SER A 116 9.09 -8.48 5.43
CA SER A 116 9.64 -7.28 4.78
C SER A 116 8.85 -6.00 5.09
N SER A 117 7.56 -6.12 5.42
CA SER A 117 6.65 -4.97 5.41
C SER A 117 6.85 -4.07 6.65
N PRO A 118 7.25 -2.78 6.50
CA PRO A 118 7.55 -1.92 7.66
C PRO A 118 6.34 -1.64 8.56
N LYS A 119 5.13 -1.80 8.01
CA LYS A 119 3.86 -1.54 8.72
C LYS A 119 3.35 -2.75 9.50
N LYS A 120 3.96 -3.94 9.34
CA LYS A 120 3.47 -5.17 9.96
C LYS A 120 4.21 -5.47 11.27
N ASN A 121 3.45 -5.95 12.25
CA ASN A 121 4.00 -6.43 13.51
C ASN A 121 4.69 -7.79 13.29
N LEU A 122 6.02 -7.82 13.43
CA LEU A 122 6.84 -9.03 13.24
C LEU A 122 6.54 -10.10 14.28
N GLU A 123 6.38 -9.73 15.55
CA GLU A 123 6.10 -10.69 16.63
C GLU A 123 4.81 -11.46 16.36
N LEU A 124 3.79 -10.76 15.88
CA LEU A 124 2.51 -11.33 15.47
C LEU A 124 2.68 -12.32 14.30
N ILE A 125 3.48 -11.97 13.29
CA ILE A 125 3.79 -12.85 12.16
C ILE A 125 4.57 -14.09 12.63
N HIS A 126 5.62 -13.91 13.43
CA HIS A 126 6.42 -15.03 13.94
C HIS A 126 5.58 -15.95 14.85
N ARG A 127 4.70 -15.39 15.68
CA ARG A 127 3.76 -16.18 16.48
C ARG A 127 2.86 -17.02 15.58
N ALA A 128 2.25 -16.42 14.56
CA ALA A 128 1.40 -17.14 13.61
C ALA A 128 2.19 -18.23 12.87
N GLY A 129 3.41 -17.94 12.41
CA GLY A 129 4.30 -18.90 11.74
C GLY A 129 4.65 -20.11 12.61
N ARG A 130 5.07 -19.88 13.86
CA ARG A 130 5.39 -20.96 14.83
C ARG A 130 4.17 -21.81 15.21
N GLU A 131 3.00 -21.20 15.31
CA GLU A 131 1.76 -21.95 15.54
C GLU A 131 1.38 -22.80 14.32
N VAL A 132 1.56 -22.28 13.11
CA VAL A 132 1.34 -23.03 11.88
C VAL A 132 2.33 -24.18 11.78
N GLU A 133 3.63 -23.95 11.96
CA GLU A 133 4.67 -24.99 12.00
C GLU A 133 4.29 -26.12 12.95
N ARG A 134 3.90 -25.81 14.20
CA ARG A 134 3.46 -26.84 15.17
C ARG A 134 2.25 -27.64 14.70
N ALA A 135 1.27 -26.99 14.05
CA ALA A 135 0.06 -27.65 13.57
C ALA A 135 0.26 -28.47 12.28
N THR A 136 1.36 -28.22 11.57
CA THR A 136 1.57 -28.68 10.19
C THR A 136 2.78 -29.59 10.07
N GLY A 137 3.81 -29.41 10.89
CA GLY A 137 5.10 -30.10 10.79
C GLY A 137 6.03 -29.53 9.71
N ILE A 138 5.58 -28.59 8.86
CA ILE A 138 6.46 -27.92 7.89
C ILE A 138 7.21 -26.80 8.58
N ARG A 139 8.52 -26.77 8.41
CA ARG A 139 9.42 -25.82 9.05
C ARG A 139 9.08 -24.38 8.66
N TYR A 140 8.96 -23.50 9.65
CA TYR A 140 8.81 -22.07 9.43
C TYR A 140 10.18 -21.38 9.47
N ILE A 141 10.51 -20.60 8.44
CA ILE A 141 11.76 -19.84 8.41
C ILE A 141 11.49 -18.36 8.70
N PRO A 142 11.91 -17.82 9.86
CA PRO A 142 11.67 -16.44 10.26
C PRO A 142 12.74 -15.49 9.71
N PHE A 143 12.78 -15.29 8.39
CA PHE A 143 13.74 -14.38 7.76
C PHE A 143 13.66 -12.95 8.31
N ASP A 144 14.80 -12.25 8.32
CA ASP A 144 14.90 -10.84 8.67
C ASP A 144 15.20 -9.99 7.43
N PHE A 145 14.16 -9.71 6.64
CA PHE A 145 14.28 -8.96 5.39
C PHE A 145 14.46 -7.45 5.56
N ARG A 146 14.39 -6.94 6.80
CA ARG A 146 14.43 -5.50 7.08
C ARG A 146 15.86 -4.97 7.28
N LYS A 147 16.84 -5.86 7.39
CA LYS A 147 18.25 -5.50 7.56
C LYS A 147 18.94 -5.29 6.22
N GLY A 148 19.92 -4.38 6.20
CA GLY A 148 20.83 -4.22 5.05
C GLY A 148 20.18 -3.72 3.75
N ILE A 149 19.00 -3.10 3.82
CA ILE A 149 18.30 -2.60 2.63
C ILE A 149 19.06 -1.41 2.02
N ASP A 150 19.49 -1.55 0.76
CA ASP A 150 19.91 -0.42 -0.06
C ASP A 150 18.68 0.35 -0.56
N HIS A 151 18.33 1.44 0.13
CA HIS A 151 17.19 2.27 -0.22
C HIS A 151 17.29 2.94 -1.60
N LYS A 152 18.50 3.21 -2.11
CA LYS A 152 18.67 3.81 -3.44
C LYS A 152 18.33 2.79 -4.51
N LYS A 153 18.90 1.59 -4.41
CA LYS A 153 18.58 0.47 -5.30
C LYS A 153 17.10 0.12 -5.23
N LEU A 154 16.55 0.01 -4.02
CA LEU A 154 15.14 -0.33 -3.81
C LEU A 154 14.20 0.66 -4.49
N LYS A 155 14.51 1.97 -4.42
CA LYS A 155 13.71 3.00 -5.08
C LYS A 155 13.69 2.85 -6.60
N GLU A 156 14.81 2.46 -7.20
CA GLU A 156 14.92 2.26 -8.64
C GLU A 156 14.13 1.03 -9.09
N VAL A 157 14.35 -0.13 -8.45
CA VAL A 157 13.63 -1.36 -8.82
C VAL A 157 12.12 -1.27 -8.57
N MET A 158 11.69 -0.46 -7.59
CA MET A 158 10.27 -0.26 -7.31
C MET A 158 9.62 0.80 -8.20
N LYS A 159 10.35 1.49 -9.08
CA LYS A 159 9.84 2.68 -9.77
C LYS A 159 8.56 2.41 -10.55
N ASP A 160 8.55 1.33 -11.33
CA ASP A 160 7.47 0.98 -12.25
C ASP A 160 6.56 -0.15 -11.73
N ILE A 161 6.83 -0.62 -10.51
CA ILE A 161 6.07 -1.69 -9.87
C ILE A 161 4.82 -1.14 -9.20
N TYR A 162 3.70 -1.85 -9.35
CA TYR A 162 2.45 -1.54 -8.67
C TYR A 162 2.61 -1.50 -7.15
N LYS A 163 2.14 -0.41 -6.54
CA LYS A 163 2.17 -0.18 -5.09
C LYS A 163 0.75 0.00 -4.58
N GLN A 164 0.34 -0.90 -3.69
CA GLN A 164 -0.91 -0.81 -2.98
C GLN A 164 -0.89 0.30 -1.92
N ASP A 165 -2.02 0.97 -1.71
CA ASP A 165 -2.21 2.01 -0.70
C ASP A 165 -2.94 1.51 0.57
N TYR A 166 -3.34 0.23 0.60
CA TYR A 166 -3.97 -0.43 1.74
C TYR A 166 -3.62 -1.92 1.82
N CYS A 167 -3.96 -2.58 2.92
CA CYS A 167 -3.61 -3.99 3.15
C CYS A 167 -4.30 -4.98 2.20
N GLY A 168 -5.35 -4.56 1.50
CA GLY A 168 -6.12 -5.37 0.56
C GLY A 168 -7.49 -5.77 1.10
N CYS A 169 -7.72 -5.80 2.43
CA CYS A 169 -9.02 -6.26 2.96
C CYS A 169 -10.12 -5.19 2.91
N ILE A 170 -11.38 -5.63 2.79
CA ILE A 170 -12.56 -4.75 2.78
C ILE A 170 -12.64 -3.86 4.02
N PHE A 171 -12.24 -4.38 5.19
CA PHE A 171 -12.28 -3.62 6.44
C PHE A 171 -11.25 -2.48 6.43
N GLY A 172 -10.04 -2.74 5.94
CA GLY A 172 -9.02 -1.71 5.77
C GLY A 172 -9.45 -0.65 4.76
N LEU A 173 -10.12 -1.05 3.68
CA LEU A 173 -10.67 -0.11 2.70
C LEU A 173 -11.77 0.77 3.32
N LYS A 174 -12.72 0.18 4.05
CA LYS A 174 -13.78 0.93 4.76
C LYS A 174 -13.20 1.93 5.75
N GLU A 175 -12.23 1.51 6.55
CA GLU A 175 -11.55 2.38 7.52
C GLU A 175 -10.85 3.57 6.84
N GLN A 176 -10.21 3.34 5.69
CA GLN A 176 -9.62 4.42 4.90
C GLN A 176 -10.65 5.39 4.34
N VAL A 177 -11.79 4.90 3.87
CA VAL A 177 -12.89 5.73 3.36
C VAL A 177 -13.47 6.61 4.47
N ILE A 178 -13.76 6.03 5.64
CA ILE A 178 -14.30 6.76 6.80
C ILE A 178 -13.31 7.84 7.25
N LYS A 179 -12.03 7.49 7.46
CA LYS A 179 -10.99 8.46 7.84
C LYS A 179 -10.81 9.58 6.82
N LYS A 180 -10.98 9.27 5.53
CA LYS A 180 -10.95 10.27 4.46
C LYS A 180 -12.15 11.23 4.58
N GLN A 181 -13.35 10.71 4.78
CA GLN A 181 -14.56 11.52 4.96
C GLN A 181 -14.46 12.44 6.18
N GLU A 182 -14.04 11.91 7.33
CA GLU A 182 -13.84 12.70 8.56
C GLU A 182 -12.81 13.82 8.36
N ARG A 183 -11.69 13.51 7.70
CA ARG A 183 -10.66 14.50 7.37
C ARG A 183 -11.21 15.55 6.40
N ASP A 184 -11.95 15.14 5.39
CA ASP A 184 -12.50 16.04 4.38
C ASP A 184 -13.56 16.96 5.01
N GLU A 185 -14.40 16.46 5.93
CA GLU A 185 -15.38 17.29 6.66
C GLU A 185 -14.70 18.30 7.60
N ARG A 186 -13.67 17.86 8.34
CA ARG A 186 -12.86 18.76 9.17
C ARG A 186 -12.17 19.84 8.32
N ASP A 187 -11.55 19.44 7.21
CA ASP A 187 -10.88 20.36 6.30
C ASP A 187 -11.92 21.32 5.68
N ARG A 188 -13.14 20.87 5.35
CA ARG A 188 -14.23 21.70 4.80
C ARG A 188 -14.72 22.73 5.81
N THR A 189 -14.89 22.32 7.07
CA THR A 189 -15.27 23.21 8.16
C THR A 189 -14.23 24.31 8.36
N LEU A 190 -12.95 23.94 8.38
CA LEU A 190 -11.85 24.90 8.46
C LEU A 190 -11.80 25.82 7.22
N PHE A 191 -12.04 25.26 6.04
CA PHE A 191 -12.06 26.01 4.79
C PHE A 191 -13.17 27.07 4.78
N ARG A 192 -14.39 26.73 5.19
CA ARG A 192 -15.50 27.70 5.36
C ARG A 192 -15.16 28.80 6.35
N LYS A 193 -14.52 28.45 7.48
CA LYS A 193 -14.13 29.41 8.52
C LYS A 193 -13.11 30.44 8.01
N LEU A 194 -12.13 30.01 7.22
CA LEU A 194 -11.02 30.86 6.78
C LEU A 194 -11.24 31.50 5.40
N PHE A 195 -12.03 30.87 4.55
CA PHE A 195 -12.20 31.21 3.14
C PHE A 195 -13.68 31.12 2.70
N ALA A 196 -14.60 31.66 3.50
CA ALA A 196 -16.05 31.62 3.24
C ALA A 196 -16.41 32.10 1.81
N GLN A 197 -15.81 33.20 1.36
CA GLN A 197 -16.01 33.75 0.00
C GLN A 197 -15.57 32.79 -1.13
N HIS A 198 -14.76 31.78 -0.81
CA HIS A 198 -14.25 30.79 -1.74
C HIS A 198 -14.88 29.41 -1.55
N GLU A 199 -15.97 29.26 -0.79
CA GLU A 199 -16.59 27.94 -0.53
C GLU A 199 -16.88 27.15 -1.82
N HIS A 200 -17.29 27.84 -2.88
CA HIS A 200 -17.50 27.25 -4.21
C HIS A 200 -16.26 26.52 -4.76
N LEU A 201 -15.05 26.85 -4.30
CA LEU A 201 -13.82 26.17 -4.69
C LEU A 201 -13.68 24.77 -4.08
N TRP A 202 -14.46 24.41 -3.06
CA TRP A 202 -14.39 23.10 -2.42
C TRP A 202 -14.59 21.93 -3.41
N GLN A 203 -15.37 22.15 -4.48
CA GLN A 203 -15.55 21.19 -5.57
C GLN A 203 -14.24 20.79 -6.26
N PHE A 204 -13.19 21.60 -6.13
CA PHE A 204 -11.87 21.33 -6.70
C PHE A 204 -10.95 20.51 -5.78
N ARG A 205 -11.41 20.07 -4.59
CA ARG A 205 -10.63 19.17 -3.74
C ARG A 205 -10.32 17.87 -4.49
N GLY A 206 -9.03 17.55 -4.62
CA GLY A 206 -8.57 16.40 -5.40
C GLY A 206 -8.78 16.51 -6.92
N GLN A 207 -9.20 17.68 -7.42
CA GLN A 207 -9.39 17.97 -8.85
C GLN A 207 -8.46 19.11 -9.28
N LYS A 208 -8.36 19.35 -10.60
CA LYS A 208 -7.56 20.47 -11.12
C LYS A 208 -8.23 21.79 -10.81
N LEU A 209 -7.49 22.73 -10.23
CA LEU A 209 -7.95 24.09 -9.92
C LEU A 209 -7.26 25.10 -10.83
N LYS A 210 -8.01 25.96 -11.51
CA LYS A 210 -7.43 27.09 -12.24
C LYS A 210 -7.11 28.22 -11.28
N LEU A 211 -5.94 28.83 -11.41
CA LEU A 211 -5.52 29.95 -10.57
C LEU A 211 -6.44 31.18 -10.76
N SER A 212 -6.97 31.41 -11.96
CA SER A 212 -7.95 32.47 -12.25
C SER A 212 -9.25 32.36 -11.46
N ALA A 213 -9.61 31.15 -10.98
CA ALA A 213 -10.78 30.96 -10.10
C ALA A 213 -10.50 31.37 -8.65
N VAL A 214 -9.24 31.62 -8.27
CA VAL A 214 -8.82 31.86 -6.89
C VAL A 214 -8.58 33.36 -6.65
N LYS A 215 -9.55 34.02 -6.02
CA LYS A 215 -9.45 35.46 -5.70
C LYS A 215 -8.73 35.69 -4.37
N VAL A 216 -7.40 35.67 -4.35
CA VAL A 216 -6.57 35.90 -3.15
C VAL A 216 -5.58 37.05 -3.35
N ARG A 217 -5.18 37.71 -2.26
CA ARG A 217 -4.36 38.94 -2.29
C ARG A 217 -2.86 38.67 -2.23
N SER A 218 -2.45 37.50 -1.77
CA SER A 218 -1.04 37.14 -1.63
C SER A 218 -0.75 35.67 -1.90
N LYS A 219 0.52 35.37 -2.15
CA LYS A 219 1.02 34.00 -2.31
C LYS A 219 0.85 33.19 -1.02
N GLU A 220 0.97 33.83 0.14
CA GLU A 220 0.80 33.22 1.45
C GLU A 220 -0.65 32.80 1.67
N GLU A 221 -1.60 33.64 1.26
CA GLU A 221 -3.03 33.32 1.30
C GLU A 221 -3.36 32.18 0.33
N LEU A 222 -2.82 32.23 -0.90
CA LEU A 222 -2.93 31.14 -1.86
C LEU A 222 -2.43 29.81 -1.26
N LYS A 223 -1.25 29.82 -0.62
CA LYS A 223 -0.67 28.62 0.00
C LYS A 223 -1.55 28.08 1.12
N LYS A 224 -2.10 28.93 1.98
CA LYS A 224 -3.03 28.51 3.06
C LYS A 224 -4.31 27.90 2.49
N LEU A 225 -4.88 28.53 1.46
CA LEU A 225 -6.07 28.03 0.76
C LEU A 225 -5.80 26.64 0.17
N LEU A 226 -4.70 26.49 -0.57
CA LEU A 226 -4.31 25.23 -1.21
C LEU A 226 -3.94 24.14 -0.20
N GLU A 227 -3.35 24.50 0.95
CA GLU A 227 -3.04 23.54 2.02
C GLU A 227 -4.29 22.85 2.57
N ILE A 228 -5.41 23.58 2.65
CA ILE A 228 -6.68 23.04 3.14
C ILE A 228 -7.45 22.38 1.99
N LEU A 229 -7.57 23.06 0.84
CA LEU A 229 -8.36 22.60 -0.30
C LEU A 229 -7.78 21.34 -0.96
N LYS A 230 -6.45 21.28 -1.10
CA LYS A 230 -5.70 20.16 -1.69
C LYS A 230 -6.19 19.76 -3.11
N PRO A 231 -6.20 20.68 -4.09
CA PRO A 231 -6.53 20.33 -5.48
C PRO A 231 -5.44 19.46 -6.10
N SER A 232 -5.76 18.54 -7.02
CA SER A 232 -4.77 17.63 -7.63
C SER A 232 -3.61 18.38 -8.31
N SER A 233 -3.91 19.55 -8.88
CA SER A 233 -2.93 20.46 -9.45
C SER A 233 -3.52 21.87 -9.55
N LEU A 234 -2.63 22.85 -9.59
CA LEU A 234 -2.93 24.25 -9.86
C LEU A 234 -2.56 24.54 -11.31
N VAL A 235 -3.56 24.85 -12.13
CA VAL A 235 -3.40 25.27 -13.52
C VAL A 235 -3.13 26.77 -13.53
N VAL A 236 -1.96 27.17 -14.00
CA VAL A 236 -1.50 28.55 -14.03
C VAL A 236 -1.38 29.01 -15.47
N GLU A 237 -2.18 30.01 -15.83
CA GLU A 237 -2.12 30.71 -17.13
C GLU A 237 -0.92 31.67 -17.14
N SER A 238 -0.35 31.92 -18.32
CA SER A 238 0.88 32.71 -18.54
C SER A 238 0.91 34.07 -17.83
N GLU A 239 -0.22 34.75 -17.80
CA GLU A 239 -0.41 36.07 -17.19
C GLU A 239 -0.27 36.07 -15.65
N HIS A 240 -0.60 34.95 -15.00
CA HIS A 240 -0.59 34.82 -13.55
C HIS A 240 0.73 34.25 -12.99
N VAL A 241 1.64 33.80 -13.85
CA VAL A 241 2.95 33.23 -13.46
C VAL A 241 3.80 34.26 -12.69
N LYS A 242 3.76 35.52 -13.12
CA LYS A 242 4.54 36.62 -12.52
C LYS A 242 3.92 37.10 -11.21
N THR A 243 2.59 37.16 -11.13
CA THR A 243 1.83 37.68 -9.96
C THR A 243 2.16 36.96 -8.66
N PHE A 244 2.35 35.64 -8.70
CA PHE A 244 2.64 34.84 -7.51
C PHE A 244 4.04 34.21 -7.51
N ALA A 245 4.91 34.59 -8.44
CA ALA A 245 6.24 34.01 -8.64
C ALA A 245 6.22 32.46 -8.64
N LEU A 246 5.41 31.86 -9.51
CA LEU A 246 5.17 30.41 -9.59
C LEU A 246 6.07 29.74 -10.65
N THR A 247 7.38 29.77 -10.44
CA THR A 247 8.40 29.31 -11.40
C THR A 247 8.73 27.82 -11.31
N GLY A 248 8.45 27.16 -10.17
CA GLY A 248 8.71 25.73 -9.97
C GLY A 248 7.63 24.78 -10.55
N LYS A 249 7.91 23.48 -10.62
CA LYS A 249 6.88 22.44 -10.94
C LYS A 249 5.94 22.15 -9.76
N TRP A 250 6.30 22.62 -8.56
CA TRP A 250 5.59 22.37 -7.31
C TRP A 250 5.54 23.63 -6.47
N LEU A 251 4.42 23.83 -5.76
CA LEU A 251 4.23 24.85 -4.75
C LEU A 251 4.06 24.18 -3.38
N LYS A 252 5.02 24.39 -2.48
CA LYS A 252 4.96 23.89 -1.10
C LYS A 252 3.97 24.70 -0.26
N CYS A 253 2.87 24.10 0.15
CA CYS A 253 1.76 24.67 0.91
C CYS A 253 1.67 23.99 2.29
N GLY A 254 2.58 24.35 3.21
CA GLY A 254 2.70 23.71 4.52
C GLY A 254 2.98 22.21 4.41
N LYS A 255 2.05 21.36 4.84
CA LYS A 255 2.15 19.89 4.70
C LYS A 255 1.72 19.35 3.33
N TYR A 256 1.12 20.20 2.49
CA TYR A 256 0.67 19.85 1.14
C TYR A 256 1.63 20.36 0.07
N ASN A 257 1.91 19.57 -0.98
CA ASN A 257 2.68 20.03 -2.13
C ASN A 257 1.76 20.04 -3.35
N CYS A 258 1.42 21.22 -3.84
CA CYS A 258 0.55 21.37 -5.01
C CYS A 258 1.38 21.29 -6.29
N ARG A 259 1.01 20.40 -7.21
CA ARG A 259 1.61 20.37 -8.55
C ARG A 259 1.19 21.61 -9.33
N ILE A 260 2.11 22.23 -10.06
CA ILE A 260 1.81 23.33 -10.98
C ILE A 260 1.74 22.76 -12.41
N GLU A 261 0.62 22.99 -13.09
CA GLU A 261 0.45 22.74 -14.51
C GLU A 261 0.39 24.09 -15.24
N ARG A 262 1.27 24.31 -16.22
CA ARG A 262 1.26 25.54 -17.02
C ARG A 262 0.46 25.31 -18.29
N ARG A 263 -0.39 26.27 -18.63
CA ARG A 263 -1.10 26.34 -19.91
C ARG A 263 -0.92 27.71 -20.52
#